data_AF-A0A7G6YPR1-F1
#
_entry.id   AF-A0A7G6YPR1-F1
#
_cell.length_a   1.000
_cell.length_b   1.000
_cell.length_c   1.000
_cell.angle_alpha   90.00
_cell.angle_beta   90.00
_cell.angle_gamma   90.00
#
_symmetry.space_group_name_H-M   'P 1'
#
loop_
_entity.id
_entity.type
_entity.pdbx_description
1 polymer ?
#
loop_
_entity_poly.entity_id
_entity_poly.type
_entity_poly.pdbx_seq_one_letter_code
_entity_poly.pdbx_strand_id
1 'polypeptide(L)'
;MRFLVLLGCFLLANLLFSACSADDETVSPEAVNSYLFGQLWLNSYEAKSDETPTYRPDNYTWVEQPVRYNMPFEGGDGFRFEKDGTLLYIAPGIGPGPTQHQGVWSQNDDKTIFYVHLNDNSRPDFQVQIVSATSDLLRARYLR
;
A
#
# COMPACT_ATOMS: atom_id res chain seq x y z
N MET A 1 36.24 -28.20 49.53
CA MET A 1 36.37 -28.56 48.09
C MET A 1 35.20 -29.47 47.73
N ARG A 2 34.57 -29.26 46.56
CA ARG A 2 33.45 -30.01 45.95
C ARG A 2 32.03 -29.48 46.21
N PHE A 3 31.71 -28.24 45.84
CA PHE A 3 30.30 -27.84 45.60
C PHE A 3 30.19 -26.59 44.71
N LEU A 4 31.05 -26.48 43.69
CA LEU A 4 31.15 -25.24 42.91
C LEU A 4 31.61 -25.52 41.46
N VAL A 5 30.97 -26.48 40.77
CA VAL A 5 31.27 -26.71 39.32
C VAL A 5 30.04 -27.10 38.47
N LEU A 6 28.90 -27.49 39.03
CA LEU A 6 27.80 -28.07 38.23
C LEU A 6 26.54 -27.20 38.15
N LEU A 7 26.70 -25.88 37.95
CA LEU A 7 25.58 -24.97 37.69
C LEU A 7 25.87 -23.99 36.54
N GLY A 8 26.67 -24.42 35.56
CA GLY A 8 27.14 -23.56 34.45
C GLY A 8 26.61 -23.92 33.06
N CYS A 9 25.88 -25.04 32.89
CA CYS A 9 25.55 -25.56 31.55
C CYS A 9 24.07 -25.52 31.15
N PHE A 10 23.17 -24.96 31.97
CA PHE A 10 21.72 -24.99 31.69
C PHE A 10 21.08 -23.64 31.35
N LEU A 11 21.86 -22.58 31.16
CA LEU A 11 21.35 -21.22 30.89
C LEU A 11 21.64 -20.68 29.48
N LEU A 12 22.30 -21.44 28.61
CA LEU A 12 22.73 -20.98 27.28
C LEU A 12 21.89 -21.54 26.10
N ALA A 13 20.85 -22.32 26.37
CA ALA A 13 20.12 -23.05 25.32
C ALA A 13 18.77 -22.43 24.89
N ASN A 14 18.33 -21.29 25.44
CA ASN A 14 17.00 -20.73 25.17
C ASN A 14 17.00 -19.38 24.41
N LEU A 15 18.11 -18.96 23.80
CA LEU A 15 18.22 -17.63 23.18
C LEU A 15 18.15 -17.60 21.63
N LEU A 16 17.62 -18.64 20.98
CA LEU A 16 17.55 -18.69 19.51
C LEU A 16 16.14 -19.08 19.00
N PHE A 17 15.10 -18.39 19.46
CA PHE A 17 13.83 -18.30 18.73
C PHE A 17 13.26 -16.89 18.88
N SER A 18 13.90 -15.92 18.23
CA SER A 18 13.22 -14.70 17.82
C SER A 18 13.71 -14.37 16.42
N ALA A 19 13.37 -15.26 15.48
CA ALA A 19 13.43 -14.92 14.07
C ALA A 19 12.47 -13.75 13.86
N CYS A 20 12.97 -12.63 13.33
CA CYS A 20 12.19 -11.48 12.92
C CYS A 20 10.94 -11.94 12.15
N SER A 21 9.78 -11.81 12.76
CA SER A 21 8.58 -11.51 12.01
C SER A 21 8.77 -10.08 11.52
N ALA A 22 8.81 -9.87 10.20
CA ALA A 22 8.61 -8.54 9.66
C ALA A 22 7.28 -8.05 10.24
N ASP A 23 7.33 -7.02 11.07
CA ASP A 23 6.15 -6.42 11.66
C ASP A 23 5.21 -6.01 10.52
N ASP A 24 4.14 -6.79 10.37
CA ASP A 24 2.92 -6.33 9.75
C ASP A 24 2.32 -5.35 10.76
N GLU A 25 2.89 -4.13 10.82
CA GLU A 25 2.34 -3.05 11.61
C GLU A 25 0.90 -2.85 11.13
N THR A 26 -0.05 -3.39 11.90
CA THR A 26 -1.47 -3.12 11.74
C THR A 26 -1.67 -1.63 11.96
N VAL A 27 -1.63 -0.85 10.88
CA VAL A 27 -1.89 0.58 10.90
C VAL A 27 -3.35 0.79 11.29
N SER A 28 -3.59 1.61 12.33
CA SER A 28 -4.96 1.93 12.75
C SER A 28 -5.74 2.56 11.58
N PRO A 29 -7.02 2.19 11.39
CA PRO A 29 -7.86 2.79 10.35
C PRO A 29 -7.96 4.32 10.44
N GLU A 30 -7.82 4.92 11.64
CA GLU A 30 -7.74 6.38 11.78
C GLU A 30 -6.50 6.98 11.12
N ALA A 31 -5.35 6.32 11.24
CA ALA A 31 -4.10 6.79 10.63
C ALA A 31 -4.18 6.69 9.10
N VAL A 32 -4.76 5.61 8.58
CA VAL A 32 -5.01 5.44 7.13
C VAL A 32 -5.89 6.58 6.59
N ASN A 33 -7.00 6.86 7.25
CA ASN A 33 -7.96 7.88 6.81
C ASN A 33 -7.39 9.30 6.84
N SER A 34 -6.40 9.57 7.70
CA SER A 34 -5.83 10.92 7.82
C SER A 34 -5.00 11.32 6.61
N TYR A 35 -4.38 10.36 5.91
CA TYR A 35 -3.51 10.62 4.76
C TYR A 35 -4.12 10.22 3.42
N LEU A 36 -5.11 9.33 3.40
CA LEU A 36 -5.64 8.77 2.15
C LEU A 36 -6.39 9.82 1.29
N PHE A 37 -7.26 10.61 1.91
CA PHE A 37 -8.26 11.39 1.17
C PHE A 37 -7.73 12.72 0.62
N GLY A 38 -8.19 13.10 -0.58
CA GLY A 38 -7.90 14.38 -1.23
C GLY A 38 -6.53 14.44 -1.93
N GLN A 39 -5.71 13.39 -1.82
CA GLN A 39 -4.43 13.28 -2.50
C GLN A 39 -4.51 12.31 -3.68
N LEU A 40 -3.91 12.67 -4.82
CA LEU A 40 -3.75 11.75 -5.93
C LEU A 40 -2.56 10.84 -5.66
N TRP A 41 -2.85 9.54 -5.57
CA TRP A 41 -1.87 8.50 -5.36
C TRP A 41 -1.54 7.83 -6.69
N LEU A 42 -0.28 7.90 -7.10
CA LEU A 42 0.23 7.30 -8.33
C LEU A 42 1.16 6.14 -8.01
N ASN A 43 1.00 5.03 -8.71
CA ASN A 43 1.86 3.86 -8.51
C ASN A 43 3.31 4.24 -8.78
N SER A 44 4.17 4.00 -7.80
CA SER A 44 5.58 4.38 -7.86
C SER A 44 6.46 3.30 -8.47
N TYR A 45 5.94 2.08 -8.62
CA TYR A 45 6.67 0.91 -9.13
C TYR A 45 7.89 0.51 -8.30
N GLU A 46 7.98 1.01 -7.06
CA GLU A 46 9.04 0.66 -6.10
C GLU A 46 8.86 -0.77 -5.55
N ALA A 47 7.64 -1.28 -5.54
CA ALA A 47 7.35 -2.62 -5.04
C ALA A 47 7.75 -3.71 -6.05
N LYS A 48 8.35 -4.78 -5.55
CA LYS A 48 8.59 -6.01 -6.34
C LYS A 48 7.30 -6.75 -6.62
N SER A 49 7.36 -7.76 -7.50
CA SER A 49 6.19 -8.54 -7.92
C SER A 49 5.48 -9.30 -6.78
N ASP A 50 6.19 -9.60 -5.69
CA ASP A 50 5.71 -10.29 -4.50
C ASP A 50 5.38 -9.35 -3.33
N GLU A 51 5.54 -8.04 -3.53
CA GLU A 51 5.28 -7.02 -2.51
C GLU A 51 3.94 -6.30 -2.78
N THR A 52 3.41 -5.63 -1.75
CA THR A 52 2.22 -4.78 -1.93
C THR A 52 2.60 -3.55 -2.76
N PRO A 53 1.84 -3.22 -3.83
CA PRO A 53 2.09 -2.03 -4.63
C PRO A 53 2.16 -0.76 -3.77
N THR A 54 3.14 0.07 -4.11
CA THR A 54 3.41 1.33 -3.45
C THR A 54 2.96 2.48 -4.35
N TYR A 55 2.38 3.49 -3.73
CA TYR A 55 1.92 4.69 -4.38
C TYR A 55 2.52 5.90 -3.68
N ARG A 56 2.83 6.92 -4.46
CA ARG A 56 3.37 8.20 -4.00
C ARG A 56 2.39 9.31 -4.37
N PRO A 57 2.36 10.43 -3.62
CA PRO A 57 1.65 11.62 -4.04
C PRO A 57 2.06 12.05 -5.46
N ASP A 58 1.16 12.65 -6.21
CA ASP A 58 1.46 13.30 -7.50
C ASP A 58 2.48 14.45 -7.37
N ASN A 59 2.52 15.12 -6.22
CA ASN A 59 3.50 16.16 -5.90
C ASN A 59 4.78 15.64 -5.21
N TYR A 60 4.98 14.32 -5.11
CA TYR A 60 6.13 13.75 -4.42
C TYR A 60 7.45 14.10 -5.10
N THR A 61 8.40 14.61 -4.33
CA THR A 61 9.73 14.99 -4.83
C THR A 61 10.75 13.89 -4.52
N TRP A 62 11.30 13.29 -5.56
CA TRP A 62 12.36 12.28 -5.44
C TRP A 62 13.69 12.94 -5.12
N VAL A 63 14.25 12.64 -3.95
CA VAL A 63 15.62 13.02 -3.60
C VAL A 63 16.63 12.17 -4.38
N GLU A 64 16.30 10.90 -4.57
CA GLU A 64 17.04 9.95 -5.39
C GLU A 64 16.07 9.22 -6.33
N GLN A 65 16.56 8.81 -7.50
CA GLN A 65 15.73 8.04 -8.44
C GLN A 65 15.44 6.66 -7.85
N PRO A 66 14.16 6.28 -7.68
CA PRO A 66 13.83 4.98 -7.12
C PRO A 66 14.16 3.88 -8.12
N VAL A 67 14.51 2.71 -7.59
CA VAL A 67 14.51 1.48 -8.40
C VAL A 67 13.06 1.12 -8.72
N ARG A 68 12.75 0.98 -10.00
CA ARG A 68 11.41 0.61 -10.48
C ARG A 68 11.43 -0.80 -11.03
N TYR A 69 10.57 -1.68 -10.50
CA TYR A 69 10.56 -3.09 -10.88
C TYR A 69 9.57 -3.39 -12.01
N ASN A 70 8.42 -2.73 -12.06
CA ASN A 70 7.30 -3.10 -12.94
C ASN A 70 6.63 -1.89 -13.61
N MET A 71 7.39 -0.92 -14.10
CA MET A 71 6.83 0.28 -14.74
C MET A 71 6.28 -0.06 -16.14
N PRO A 72 4.98 0.13 -16.43
CA PRO A 72 4.43 -0.04 -17.77
C PRO A 72 4.96 1.06 -18.71
N PHE A 73 5.13 0.70 -20.00
CA PHE A 73 5.59 1.63 -21.05
C PHE A 73 4.62 2.80 -21.30
N GLU A 74 3.33 2.65 -20.99
CA GLU A 74 2.27 3.61 -21.35
C GLU A 74 1.70 4.42 -20.16
N GLY A 75 2.46 4.50 -19.06
CA GLY A 75 2.09 5.33 -17.89
C GLY A 75 1.34 4.57 -16.80
N GLY A 76 1.31 5.18 -15.61
CA GLY A 76 0.95 4.46 -14.40
C GLY A 76 -0.52 4.47 -13.98
N ASP A 77 -0.88 3.54 -13.10
CA ASP A 77 -2.19 3.47 -12.45
C ASP A 77 -2.20 4.26 -11.14
N GLY A 78 -3.38 4.69 -10.71
CA GLY A 78 -3.52 5.50 -9.51
C GLY A 78 -4.95 5.88 -9.20
N PHE A 79 -5.15 6.55 -8.08
CA PHE A 79 -6.46 6.98 -7.64
C PHE A 79 -6.42 8.12 -6.62
N ARG A 80 -7.49 8.91 -6.56
CA ARG A 80 -7.77 9.88 -5.49
C ARG A 80 -9.15 9.59 -4.94
N PHE A 81 -9.20 9.23 -3.67
CA PHE A 81 -10.45 9.11 -2.91
C PHE A 81 -10.78 10.47 -2.28
N GLU A 82 -11.99 10.97 -2.49
CA GLU A 82 -12.50 12.16 -1.82
C GLU A 82 -13.46 11.77 -0.69
N LYS A 83 -13.45 12.50 0.43
CA LYS A 83 -14.28 12.18 1.62
C LYS A 83 -15.79 12.17 1.35
N ASP A 84 -16.23 12.77 0.26
CA ASP A 84 -17.64 12.83 -0.15
C ASP A 84 -18.12 11.59 -0.92
N GLY A 85 -17.26 10.59 -1.10
CA GLY A 85 -17.58 9.36 -1.84
C GLY A 85 -17.25 9.42 -3.33
N THR A 86 -16.63 10.50 -3.82
CA THR A 86 -16.17 10.60 -5.22
C THR A 86 -14.75 10.06 -5.39
N LEU A 87 -14.47 9.56 -6.61
CA LEU A 87 -13.20 8.97 -7.00
C LEU A 87 -12.71 9.56 -8.31
N LEU A 88 -11.42 9.87 -8.37
CA LEU A 88 -10.67 9.96 -9.63
C LEU A 88 -9.80 8.71 -9.77
N TYR A 89 -9.97 7.96 -10.86
CA TYR A 89 -9.16 6.79 -11.18
C TYR A 89 -8.25 7.10 -12.38
N ILE A 90 -6.98 6.70 -12.28
CA ILE A 90 -5.99 6.83 -13.33
C ILE A 90 -5.72 5.44 -13.88
N ALA A 91 -6.00 5.24 -15.17
CA ALA A 91 -5.69 4.02 -15.88
C ALA A 91 -4.46 4.22 -16.77
N PRO A 92 -3.64 3.18 -16.99
CA PRO A 92 -2.74 3.15 -18.14
C PRO A 92 -3.56 3.36 -19.41
N GLY A 93 -3.21 4.38 -20.20
CA GLY A 93 -3.93 4.69 -21.43
C GLY A 93 -3.27 3.99 -22.62
N ILE A 94 -4.06 3.71 -23.66
CA ILE A 94 -3.54 3.26 -24.94
C ILE A 94 -3.13 4.50 -25.75
N GLY A 95 -1.83 4.76 -25.90
CA GLY A 95 -1.32 5.90 -26.66
C GLY A 95 -0.64 6.99 -25.80
N PRO A 96 -1.00 8.29 -25.91
CA PRO A 96 -0.16 9.41 -25.45
C PRO A 96 -0.04 9.60 -23.93
N GLY A 97 -0.50 8.64 -23.12
CA GLY A 97 -0.35 8.67 -21.66
C GLY A 97 -1.57 8.14 -20.91
N PRO A 98 -1.56 8.24 -19.57
CA PRO A 98 -2.63 7.73 -18.72
C PRO A 98 -3.97 8.43 -18.95
N THR A 99 -5.06 7.69 -18.81
CA THR A 99 -6.44 8.20 -18.90
C THR A 99 -7.06 8.36 -17.51
N GLN A 100 -7.99 9.31 -17.41
CA GLN A 100 -8.68 9.62 -16.16
C GLN A 100 -10.16 9.21 -16.25
N HIS A 101 -10.64 8.56 -15.20
CA HIS A 101 -12.01 8.08 -15.10
C HIS A 101 -12.61 8.56 -13.79
N GLN A 102 -13.81 9.15 -13.86
CA GLN A 102 -14.56 9.55 -12.67
C GLN A 102 -15.33 8.34 -12.13
N GLY A 103 -15.47 8.26 -10.81
CA GLY A 103 -16.20 7.19 -10.16
C GLY A 103 -16.73 7.58 -8.80
N VAL A 104 -17.28 6.58 -8.13
CA VAL A 104 -17.73 6.64 -6.75
C VAL A 104 -17.11 5.50 -5.96
N TRP A 105 -17.03 5.70 -4.65
CA TRP A 105 -16.55 4.67 -3.74
C TRP A 105 -17.40 4.55 -2.49
N SER A 106 -17.37 3.35 -1.89
CA SER A 106 -17.87 3.08 -0.55
C SER A 106 -16.86 2.22 0.22
N GLN A 107 -17.03 2.08 1.53
CA GLN A 107 -16.07 1.37 2.39
C GLN A 107 -16.72 0.22 3.14
N ASN A 108 -15.94 -0.82 3.44
CA ASN A 108 -16.35 -1.85 4.39
C ASN A 108 -16.32 -1.35 5.85
N ASP A 109 -16.87 -2.14 6.76
CA ASP A 109 -16.96 -1.80 8.19
C ASP A 109 -15.58 -1.60 8.85
N ASP A 110 -14.57 -2.37 8.43
CA ASP A 110 -13.19 -2.29 8.94
C ASP A 110 -12.41 -1.09 8.37
N LYS A 111 -13.03 -0.30 7.49
CA LYS A 111 -12.47 0.91 6.87
C LYS A 111 -11.11 0.70 6.19
N THR A 112 -10.88 -0.46 5.61
CA THR A 112 -9.65 -0.77 4.87
C THR A 112 -9.93 -1.21 3.43
N ILE A 113 -11.15 -1.63 3.12
CA ILE A 113 -11.55 -2.07 1.79
C ILE A 113 -12.51 -1.03 1.20
N PHE A 114 -12.16 -0.56 0.00
CA PHE A 114 -12.92 0.40 -0.77
C PHE A 114 -13.53 -0.29 -1.98
N TYR A 115 -14.85 -0.23 -2.11
CA TYR A 115 -15.57 -0.68 -3.30
C TYR A 115 -15.64 0.47 -4.28
N VAL A 116 -15.22 0.25 -5.52
CA VAL A 116 -15.11 1.27 -6.55
C VAL A 116 -16.02 0.93 -7.73
N HIS A 117 -16.77 1.94 -8.18
CA HIS A 117 -17.52 1.93 -9.43
C HIS A 117 -17.07 3.12 -10.30
N LEU A 118 -16.75 2.87 -11.57
CA LEU A 118 -16.41 3.93 -12.54
C LEU A 118 -17.66 4.32 -13.33
N ASN A 119 -17.95 5.63 -13.38
CA ASN A 119 -19.19 6.15 -13.94
C ASN A 119 -19.35 5.84 -15.44
N ASP A 120 -18.24 5.70 -16.16
CA ASP A 120 -18.21 5.41 -17.59
C ASP A 120 -18.23 3.90 -17.89
N ASN A 121 -18.24 3.04 -16.87
CA ASN A 121 -18.13 1.58 -17.00
C ASN A 121 -16.91 1.13 -17.81
N SER A 122 -15.84 1.93 -17.84
CA SER A 122 -14.59 1.60 -18.53
C SER A 122 -13.90 0.36 -17.94
N ARG A 123 -14.22 0.01 -16.69
CA ARG A 123 -13.79 -1.21 -16.01
C ARG A 123 -14.95 -1.78 -15.18
N PRO A 124 -15.00 -3.11 -14.96
CA PRO A 124 -15.88 -3.70 -13.96
C PRO A 124 -15.60 -3.11 -12.58
N ASP A 125 -16.61 -3.14 -11.71
CA ASP A 125 -16.44 -2.79 -10.29
C ASP A 125 -15.28 -3.58 -9.67
N PHE A 126 -14.52 -2.92 -8.82
CA PHE A 126 -13.35 -3.51 -8.19
C PHE A 126 -13.20 -3.04 -6.75
N GLN A 127 -12.35 -3.75 -6.00
CA GLN A 127 -12.05 -3.42 -4.63
C GLN A 127 -10.59 -3.04 -4.48
N VAL A 128 -10.32 -2.04 -3.65
CA VAL A 128 -8.97 -1.62 -3.25
C VAL A 128 -8.84 -1.79 -1.75
N GLN A 129 -7.89 -2.62 -1.32
CA GLN A 129 -7.50 -2.68 0.08
C GLN A 129 -6.36 -1.71 0.33
N ILE A 130 -6.56 -0.82 1.31
CA ILE A 130 -5.51 0.04 1.84
C ILE A 130 -4.81 -0.71 2.98
N VAL A 131 -3.51 -0.96 2.80
CA VAL A 131 -2.68 -1.66 3.78
C VAL A 131 -2.06 -0.67 4.77
N SER A 132 -1.56 0.46 4.27
CA SER A 132 -1.00 1.53 5.11
C SER A 132 -0.97 2.85 4.36
N ALA A 133 -1.16 3.97 5.05
CA ALA A 133 -0.98 5.31 4.47
C ALA A 133 -0.19 6.23 5.42
N THR A 134 0.73 6.97 4.84
CA THR A 134 1.47 8.09 5.46
C THR A 134 1.33 9.31 4.54
N SER A 135 1.92 10.46 4.88
CA SER A 135 1.87 11.64 3.98
C SER A 135 2.48 11.36 2.61
N ASP A 136 3.50 10.49 2.56
CA ASP A 136 4.40 10.37 1.41
C ASP A 136 4.38 8.98 0.77
N LEU A 137 3.72 8.01 1.39
CA LEU A 137 3.68 6.62 0.94
C LEU A 137 2.34 5.99 1.27
N LEU A 138 1.72 5.41 0.25
CA LEU A 138 0.54 4.57 0.35
C LEU A 138 0.91 3.15 -0.11
N ARG A 139 0.45 2.14 0.64
CA ARG A 139 0.47 0.74 0.21
C ARG A 139 -0.96 0.28 0.03
N ALA A 140 -1.28 -0.16 -1.18
CA ALA A 140 -2.61 -0.62 -1.51
C ALA A 140 -2.55 -1.76 -2.53
N ARG A 141 -3.59 -2.60 -2.55
CA ARG A 141 -3.71 -3.68 -3.52
C ARG A 141 -5.14 -3.82 -4.01
N TYR A 142 -5.29 -4.11 -5.30
CA TYR A 142 -6.57 -4.53 -5.85
C TYR A 142 -6.91 -5.93 -5.32
N LEU A 143 -8.14 -6.12 -4.85
CA LEU A 143 -8.67 -7.44 -4.53
C LEU A 143 -9.32 -8.03 -5.78
N ARG A 144 -9.11 -9.34 -5.98
CA ARG A 144 -9.74 -10.10 -7.07
C ARG A 144 -11.14 -10.56 -6.68
#